data_AF-A0A9D7IYU7-F1
#
_entry.id   AF-A0A9D7IYU7-F1
#
_cell.length_a   1.000
_cell.length_b   1.000
_cell.length_c   1.000
_cell.angle_alpha   90.00
_cell.angle_beta   90.00
_cell.angle_gamma   90.00
#
_symmetry.space_group_name_H-M   'P 1'
#
loop_
_entity.id
_entity.type
_entity.pdbx_description
1 polymer ?
#
loop_
_entity_poly.entity_id
_entity_poly.type
_entity_poly.pdbx_seq_one_letter_code
_entity_poly.pdbx_strand_id
1 'polypeptide(L)'
;MLRHPFLIAIAVLALGFGVLVAATWPAALLFLPPRMGAIAETWQTAKDTLQIRVDRHYEENGGFVAGAYYVFRSAPVGSNNWRDIMTFRHDDPIPIPRDNFRFVNGRVASVFMGWMYAVTTDGGATWSVWDAGKDLPSWQCCNYGLIADVNINPDGTGTMTLSPIQGRRGEVPQLRTRDFGRHWSV
;
A
#
# COMPACT_ATOMS: atom_id res chain seq x y z
N MET A 1 -55.73 -25.59 14.70
CA MET A 1 -56.00 -24.63 13.61
C MET A 1 -55.46 -23.27 13.99
N LEU A 2 -54.28 -22.88 13.47
CA LEU A 2 -53.78 -21.51 13.61
C LEU A 2 -54.69 -20.61 12.76
N ARG A 3 -55.29 -19.58 13.36
CA ARG A 3 -56.22 -18.68 12.66
C ARG A 3 -55.45 -17.84 11.63
N HIS A 4 -55.89 -17.84 10.37
CA HIS A 4 -55.35 -17.05 9.24
C HIS A 4 -54.83 -15.63 9.58
N PRO A 5 -55.50 -14.79 10.41
CA PRO A 5 -54.97 -13.47 10.78
C PRO A 5 -53.58 -13.50 11.45
N PHE A 6 -53.26 -14.56 12.19
CA PHE A 6 -51.97 -14.69 12.86
C PHE A 6 -50.82 -14.92 11.86
N LEU A 7 -51.08 -15.69 10.79
CA LEU A 7 -50.10 -15.91 9.72
C LEU A 7 -49.83 -14.64 8.92
N ILE A 8 -50.86 -13.82 8.68
CA ILE A 8 -50.73 -12.52 7.98
C ILE A 8 -49.89 -11.55 8.82
N ALA A 9 -50.14 -11.46 10.13
CA ALA A 9 -49.37 -10.59 11.01
C ALA A 9 -47.88 -10.96 11.06
N ILE A 10 -47.56 -12.27 11.12
CA ILE A 10 -46.16 -12.75 11.05
C ILE A 10 -45.52 -12.37 9.72
N ALA A 11 -46.22 -12.56 8.60
CA ALA A 11 -45.69 -12.22 7.28
C ALA A 11 -45.38 -10.72 7.16
N VAL A 12 -46.26 -9.85 7.66
CA VAL A 12 -46.05 -8.39 7.66
C VAL A 12 -44.86 -7.99 8.54
N LEU A 13 -44.73 -8.58 9.74
CA LEU A 13 -43.59 -8.32 10.63
C LEU A 13 -42.26 -8.81 10.03
N ALA A 14 -42.24 -10.00 9.43
CA ALA A 14 -41.06 -10.54 8.77
C ALA A 14 -40.64 -9.68 7.57
N LEU A 15 -41.61 -9.20 6.77
CA LEU A 15 -41.35 -8.30 5.65
C LEU A 15 -40.82 -6.95 6.13
N GLY A 16 -41.46 -6.35 7.14
CA GLY A 16 -41.01 -5.07 7.72
C GLY A 16 -39.61 -5.15 8.32
N PHE A 17 -39.31 -6.23 9.06
CA PHE A 17 -37.97 -6.49 9.57
C PHE A 17 -36.95 -6.71 8.45
N GLY A 18 -37.30 -7.47 7.41
CA GLY A 18 -36.46 -7.69 6.24
C GLY A 18 -36.10 -6.39 5.52
N VAL A 19 -37.07 -5.49 5.33
CA VAL A 19 -36.85 -4.16 4.74
C VAL A 19 -35.96 -3.30 5.64
N LEU A 20 -36.19 -3.29 6.95
CA LEU A 20 -35.36 -2.53 7.88
C LEU A 20 -33.89 -3.00 7.84
N VAL A 21 -33.66 -4.32 7.93
CA VAL A 21 -32.32 -4.91 7.85
C VAL A 21 -31.67 -4.56 6.51
N ALA A 22 -32.38 -4.72 5.39
CA ALA A 22 -31.86 -4.38 4.07
C ALA A 22 -31.54 -2.89 3.91
N ALA A 23 -32.32 -2.00 4.52
CA ALA A 23 -32.09 -0.56 4.50
C ALA A 23 -30.91 -0.14 5.40
N THR A 24 -30.72 -0.80 6.54
CA THR A 24 -29.63 -0.47 7.49
C THR A 24 -28.32 -1.19 7.20
N TRP A 25 -28.35 -2.31 6.46
CA TRP A 25 -27.16 -3.11 6.17
C TRP A 25 -26.06 -2.35 5.44
N PRO A 26 -26.34 -1.56 4.38
CA PRO A 26 -25.32 -0.73 3.73
C PRO A 26 -24.68 0.27 4.68
N ALA A 27 -25.44 0.84 5.62
CA ALA A 27 -24.91 1.76 6.62
C ALA A 27 -24.00 1.03 7.63
N ALA A 28 -24.33 -0.22 8.01
CA ALA A 28 -23.47 -1.04 8.86
C ALA A 28 -22.11 -1.35 8.21
N LEU A 29 -22.07 -1.50 6.88
CA LEU A 29 -20.82 -1.72 6.14
C LEU A 29 -19.87 -0.51 6.21
N LEU A 30 -20.38 0.72 6.42
CA LEU A 30 -19.55 1.92 6.60
C LEU A 30 -18.76 1.92 7.92
N PHE A 31 -19.14 1.09 8.89
CA PHE A 31 -18.46 0.96 10.18
C PHE A 31 -17.49 -0.24 10.23
N LEU A 32 -17.42 -1.04 9.17
CA LEU A 32 -16.41 -2.08 9.08
C LEU A 32 -15.03 -1.45 8.88
N PRO A 33 -13.96 -2.06 9.40
CA PRO A 33 -12.61 -1.55 9.17
C PRO A 33 -12.29 -1.55 7.66
N PRO A 34 -11.53 -0.56 7.18
CA PRO A 34 -11.06 -0.53 5.80
C PRO A 34 -10.29 -1.81 5.46
N ARG A 35 -10.52 -2.33 4.26
CA ARG A 35 -9.84 -3.53 3.76
C ARG A 35 -9.53 -3.42 2.28
N MET A 36 -8.53 -4.19 1.86
CA MET A 36 -8.17 -4.31 0.46
C MET A 36 -9.26 -5.06 -0.32
N GLY A 37 -9.79 -4.41 -1.37
CA GLY A 37 -10.80 -4.95 -2.27
C GLY A 37 -10.23 -5.50 -3.58
N ALA A 38 -11.05 -5.45 -4.63
CA ALA A 38 -10.67 -5.89 -5.97
C ALA A 38 -9.52 -5.05 -6.58
N ILE A 39 -8.75 -5.67 -7.48
CA ILE A 39 -7.70 -4.99 -8.25
C ILE A 39 -8.35 -3.99 -9.21
N ALA A 40 -7.91 -2.74 -9.13
CA ALA A 40 -8.34 -1.63 -9.98
C ALA A 40 -7.34 -1.37 -11.13
N GLU A 41 -6.04 -1.50 -10.86
CA GLU A 41 -4.97 -1.29 -11.84
C GLU A 41 -3.81 -2.23 -11.53
N THR A 42 -3.16 -2.76 -12.56
CA THR A 42 -1.91 -3.51 -12.45
C THR A 42 -0.88 -2.88 -13.37
N TRP A 43 0.33 -2.68 -12.85
CA TRP A 43 1.48 -2.27 -13.65
C TRP A 43 2.69 -3.14 -13.34
N GLN A 44 3.51 -3.39 -14.35
CA GLN A 44 4.67 -4.26 -14.25
C GLN A 44 5.85 -3.69 -15.05
N THR A 45 7.06 -3.94 -14.54
CA THR A 45 8.33 -3.66 -15.22
C THR A 45 9.32 -4.79 -14.95
N ALA A 46 10.34 -4.91 -15.80
CA ALA A 46 11.35 -5.95 -15.68
C ALA A 46 12.73 -5.46 -16.16
N LYS A 47 13.78 -6.01 -15.57
CA LYS A 47 15.16 -5.86 -16.04
C LYS A 47 15.94 -7.15 -15.75
N ASP A 48 16.64 -7.63 -16.77
CA ASP A 48 17.44 -8.86 -16.72
C ASP A 48 16.64 -10.06 -16.19
N THR A 49 16.92 -10.49 -14.95
CA THR A 49 16.30 -11.66 -14.32
C THR A 49 15.16 -11.32 -13.37
N LEU A 50 14.91 -10.04 -13.08
CA LEU A 50 13.94 -9.57 -12.09
C LEU A 50 12.77 -8.84 -12.75
N GLN A 51 11.54 -9.19 -12.35
CA GLN A 51 10.34 -8.42 -12.65
C GLN A 51 9.64 -7.98 -11.37
N ILE A 52 9.09 -6.77 -11.41
CA ILE A 52 8.35 -6.15 -10.31
C ILE A 52 6.96 -5.78 -10.83
N ARG A 53 5.94 -6.07 -10.04
CA ARG A 53 4.54 -5.70 -10.28
C ARG A 53 4.03 -4.90 -9.11
N VAL A 54 3.12 -3.99 -9.38
CA VAL A 54 2.28 -3.37 -8.36
C VAL A 54 0.83 -3.48 -8.78
N ASP A 55 0.02 -3.95 -7.84
CA ASP A 55 -1.42 -4.04 -7.97
C ASP A 55 -2.04 -2.95 -7.09
N ARG A 56 -2.78 -2.02 -7.70
CA ARG A 56 -3.62 -1.05 -6.99
C ARG A 56 -4.99 -1.65 -6.79
N HIS A 57 -5.42 -1.75 -5.54
CA HIS A 57 -6.71 -2.26 -5.13
C HIS A 57 -7.61 -1.13 -4.66
N TYR A 58 -8.92 -1.25 -4.92
CA TYR A 58 -9.91 -0.41 -4.25
C TYR A 58 -9.85 -0.64 -2.74
N GLU A 59 -10.08 0.40 -1.95
CA GLU A 59 -10.42 0.25 -0.53
C GLU A 59 -11.92 -0.02 -0.38
N GLU A 60 -12.24 -1.11 0.30
CA GLU A 60 -13.60 -1.40 0.75
C GLU A 60 -13.75 -0.94 2.20
N ASN A 61 -14.94 -0.43 2.55
CA ASN A 61 -15.25 0.06 3.89
C ASN A 61 -14.35 1.24 4.37
N GLY A 62 -13.82 2.05 3.45
CA GLY A 62 -13.03 3.25 3.76
C GLY A 62 -13.83 4.44 4.34
N GLY A 63 -15.12 4.26 4.61
CA GLY A 63 -16.03 5.35 5.01
C GLY A 63 -16.45 6.21 3.81
N PHE A 64 -16.44 7.53 3.99
CA PHE A 64 -16.92 8.49 2.97
C PHE A 64 -15.95 8.74 1.82
N VAL A 65 -14.65 8.56 2.05
CA VAL A 65 -13.60 8.73 1.05
C VAL A 65 -12.87 7.40 0.94
N ALA A 66 -13.04 6.70 -0.17
CA ALA A 66 -12.40 5.41 -0.38
C ALA A 66 -10.94 5.62 -0.78
N GLY A 67 -10.02 5.12 0.02
CA GLY A 67 -8.60 5.07 -0.32
C GLY A 67 -8.26 3.99 -1.35
N ALA A 68 -6.97 3.63 -1.38
CA ALA A 68 -6.45 2.53 -2.18
C ALA A 68 -5.31 1.80 -1.45
N TYR A 69 -5.18 0.51 -1.74
CA TYR A 69 -4.03 -0.30 -1.34
C TYR A 69 -3.14 -0.56 -2.55
N TYR A 70 -1.82 -0.47 -2.36
CA TYR A 70 -0.82 -0.75 -3.38
C TYR A 70 0.02 -1.91 -2.90
N VAL A 71 -0.07 -3.05 -3.58
CA VAL A 71 0.69 -4.25 -3.23
C VAL A 71 1.82 -4.44 -4.22
N PHE A 72 3.05 -4.28 -3.74
CA PHE A 72 4.26 -4.43 -4.52
C PHE A 72 4.73 -5.87 -4.45
N ARG A 73 5.08 -6.45 -5.59
CA ARG A 73 5.46 -7.85 -5.73
C ARG A 73 6.66 -8.01 -6.64
N SER A 74 7.47 -9.03 -6.40
CA SER A 74 8.55 -9.42 -7.32
C SER A 74 8.48 -10.89 -7.69
N ALA A 75 9.03 -11.21 -8.86
CA ALA A 75 9.28 -12.58 -9.30
C ALA A 75 10.52 -12.61 -10.21
N PRO A 76 11.15 -13.77 -10.42
CA PRO A 76 12.04 -13.96 -11.56
C PRO A 76 11.30 -13.73 -12.88
N VAL A 77 11.96 -13.17 -13.89
CA VAL A 77 11.38 -12.99 -15.24
C VAL A 77 10.90 -14.35 -15.79
N GLY A 78 9.68 -14.38 -16.34
CA GLY A 78 9.05 -15.60 -16.84
C GLY A 78 8.43 -16.50 -15.77
N SER A 79 8.57 -16.16 -14.49
CA SER A 79 7.90 -16.87 -13.39
C SER A 79 6.54 -16.26 -13.07
N ASN A 80 5.58 -17.10 -12.67
CA ASN A 80 4.30 -16.68 -12.09
C ASN A 80 4.31 -16.74 -10.55
N ASN A 81 5.45 -17.06 -9.94
CA ASN A 81 5.61 -17.17 -8.49
C ASN A 81 5.91 -15.80 -7.87
N TRP A 82 4.90 -14.95 -7.80
CA TRP A 82 4.98 -13.63 -7.20
C TRP A 82 5.12 -13.70 -5.68
N ARG A 83 6.01 -12.86 -5.14
CA ARG A 83 6.22 -12.68 -3.70
C ARG A 83 5.89 -11.24 -3.32
N ASP A 84 5.15 -11.05 -2.24
CA ASP A 84 4.85 -9.73 -1.70
C ASP A 84 6.14 -9.08 -1.15
N ILE A 85 6.34 -7.81 -1.49
CA ILE A 85 7.47 -6.97 -1.05
C ILE A 85 6.99 -6.07 0.10
N MET A 86 5.97 -5.27 -0.18
CA MET A 86 5.35 -4.34 0.77
C MET A 86 3.94 -4.00 0.31
N THR A 87 3.11 -3.55 1.25
CA THR A 87 1.77 -3.02 0.99
C THR A 87 1.68 -1.60 1.54
N PHE A 88 1.23 -0.67 0.73
CA PHE A 88 1.03 0.72 1.12
C PHE A 88 -0.45 1.08 1.02
N ARG A 89 -1.02 1.71 2.05
CA ARG A 89 -2.39 2.26 2.03
C ARG A 89 -2.31 3.77 1.82
N HIS A 90 -3.07 4.29 0.86
CA HIS A 90 -3.18 5.71 0.58
C HIS A 90 -4.63 6.15 0.73
N ASP A 91 -4.89 7.25 1.45
CA ASP A 91 -6.26 7.75 1.67
C ASP A 91 -6.88 8.33 0.40
N ASP A 92 -6.06 8.91 -0.48
CA ASP A 92 -6.47 9.33 -1.82
C ASP A 92 -6.00 8.35 -2.91
N PRO A 93 -6.88 7.79 -3.75
CA PRO A 93 -6.48 6.88 -4.82
C PRO A 93 -5.77 7.62 -5.95
N ILE A 94 -4.44 7.59 -5.99
CA ILE A 94 -3.62 8.10 -7.09
C ILE A 94 -3.30 7.01 -8.13
N PRO A 95 -2.86 7.36 -9.36
CA PRO A 95 -2.29 6.39 -10.29
C PRO A 95 -1.01 5.77 -9.73
N ILE A 96 -0.66 4.56 -10.19
CA ILE A 96 0.62 3.92 -9.82
C ILE A 96 1.81 4.82 -10.21
N PRO A 97 2.69 5.20 -9.27
CA PRO A 97 3.83 6.08 -9.56
C PRO A 97 4.98 5.29 -10.20
N ARG A 98 4.91 5.12 -11.53
CA ARG A 98 5.84 4.28 -12.32
C ARG A 98 7.30 4.71 -12.23
N ASP A 99 7.55 5.99 -11.99
CA ASP A 99 8.91 6.55 -11.87
C ASP A 99 9.59 6.20 -10.55
N ASN A 100 8.84 5.69 -9.56
CA ASN A 100 9.41 5.31 -8.26
C ASN A 100 10.13 3.95 -8.30
N PHE A 101 10.11 3.25 -9.44
CA PHE A 101 10.80 1.97 -9.64
C PHE A 101 12.16 2.21 -10.26
N ARG A 102 13.22 1.78 -9.59
CA ARG A 102 14.61 1.97 -10.04
C ARG A 102 15.34 0.64 -10.10
N PHE A 103 15.99 0.38 -11.22
CA PHE A 103 16.92 -0.75 -11.37
C PHE A 103 18.34 -0.25 -11.54
N VAL A 104 19.19 -0.50 -10.56
CA VAL A 104 20.62 -0.17 -10.65
C VAL A 104 21.31 -1.16 -11.60
N ASN A 105 21.04 -2.45 -11.45
CA ASN A 105 21.49 -3.53 -12.34
C ASN A 105 20.52 -4.74 -12.23
N GLY A 106 20.85 -5.89 -12.82
CA GLY A 106 19.98 -7.08 -12.80
C GLY A 106 19.77 -7.74 -11.43
N ARG A 107 20.54 -7.36 -10.41
CA ARG A 107 20.43 -7.87 -9.03
C ARG A 107 19.89 -6.84 -8.05
N VAL A 108 20.12 -5.55 -8.32
CA VAL A 108 19.77 -4.44 -7.43
C VAL A 108 18.62 -3.64 -8.01
N ALA A 109 17.49 -3.65 -7.30
CA ALA A 109 16.32 -2.86 -7.63
C ALA A 109 15.68 -2.29 -6.37
N SER A 110 15.05 -1.13 -6.51
CA SER A 110 14.34 -0.46 -5.44
C SER A 110 13.01 0.12 -5.90
N VAL A 111 12.11 0.30 -4.94
CA VAL A 111 10.82 0.95 -5.12
C VAL A 111 10.45 1.72 -3.87
N PHE A 112 9.76 2.85 -4.01
CA PHE A 112 9.20 3.58 -2.87
C PHE A 112 7.79 4.08 -3.14
N MET A 113 7.02 4.26 -2.08
CA MET A 113 5.73 4.93 -2.10
C MET A 113 5.44 5.54 -0.73
N GLY A 114 5.07 6.82 -0.72
CA GLY A 114 4.81 7.57 0.49
C GLY A 114 6.01 7.61 1.42
N TRP A 115 5.88 6.97 2.58
CA TRP A 115 6.90 6.89 3.61
C TRP A 115 7.57 5.50 3.70
N MET A 116 7.37 4.65 2.69
CA MET A 116 7.96 3.30 2.62
C MET A 116 8.89 3.16 1.42
N TYR A 117 10.01 2.48 1.63
CA TYR A 117 11.02 2.14 0.62
C TYR A 117 11.36 0.66 0.73
N ALA A 118 11.59 -0.01 -0.39
CA ALA A 118 12.05 -1.38 -0.43
C ALA A 118 13.20 -1.55 -1.42
N VAL A 119 14.20 -2.37 -1.06
CA VAL A 119 15.34 -2.71 -1.92
C VAL A 119 15.67 -4.19 -1.88
N THR A 120 16.05 -4.72 -3.04
CA THR A 120 16.71 -6.01 -3.18
C THR A 120 18.12 -5.83 -3.72
N THR A 121 19.03 -6.73 -3.34
CA THR A 121 20.40 -6.81 -3.91
C THR A 121 20.72 -8.22 -4.44
N ASP A 122 19.74 -9.10 -4.47
CA ASP A 122 19.85 -10.50 -4.85
C ASP A 122 18.87 -10.92 -5.95
N GLY A 123 18.45 -9.96 -6.78
CA GLY A 123 17.54 -10.22 -7.90
C GLY A 123 16.11 -10.51 -7.45
N GLY A 124 15.67 -9.91 -6.34
CA GLY A 124 14.32 -10.05 -5.79
C GLY A 124 14.08 -11.33 -4.99
N ALA A 125 15.14 -12.05 -4.61
CA ALA A 125 14.99 -13.21 -3.74
C ALA A 125 14.63 -12.78 -2.31
N THR A 126 15.25 -11.70 -1.82
CA THR A 126 14.94 -11.03 -0.55
C THR A 126 14.79 -9.52 -0.74
N TRP A 127 14.00 -8.91 0.14
CA TRP A 127 13.76 -7.47 0.17
C TRP A 127 13.97 -6.92 1.58
N SER A 128 14.69 -5.80 1.67
CA SER A 128 14.77 -4.98 2.87
C SER A 128 13.78 -3.83 2.73
N VAL A 129 12.90 -3.66 3.72
CA VAL A 129 11.87 -2.63 3.73
C VAL A 129 12.19 -1.63 4.83
N TRP A 130 12.26 -0.36 4.45
CA TRP A 130 12.35 0.78 5.34
C TRP A 130 10.97 1.46 5.43
N ASP A 131 10.57 1.82 6.63
CA ASP A 131 9.27 2.41 6.96
C ASP A 131 9.51 3.55 7.95
N ALA A 132 9.21 4.79 7.54
CA ALA A 132 9.38 5.96 8.40
C ALA A 132 8.73 5.79 9.78
N GLY A 133 7.60 5.07 9.88
CA GLY A 133 6.92 4.84 11.16
C GLY A 133 7.70 3.98 12.14
N LYS A 134 8.66 3.19 11.65
CA LYS A 134 9.55 2.34 12.45
C LYS A 134 10.95 2.91 12.56
N ASP A 135 11.43 3.52 11.47
CA ASP A 135 12.84 3.83 11.28
C ASP A 135 13.18 5.32 11.45
N LEU A 136 12.20 6.23 11.40
CA LEU A 136 12.41 7.65 11.70
C LEU A 136 11.95 8.03 13.10
N PRO A 137 12.86 8.53 13.97
CA PRO A 137 12.45 9.02 15.26
C PRO A 137 11.53 10.23 15.11
N SER A 138 10.49 10.30 15.91
CA SER A 138 9.51 11.41 15.91
C SER A 138 8.65 11.52 14.65
N TRP A 139 8.56 10.48 13.81
CA TRP A 139 7.59 10.46 12.71
C TRP A 139 6.16 10.58 13.24
N GLN A 140 5.42 11.59 12.75
CA GLN A 140 4.07 11.90 13.24
C GLN A 140 2.95 11.41 12.32
N CYS A 141 3.25 10.64 11.26
CA CYS A 141 2.30 10.36 10.16
C CYS A 141 1.73 11.66 9.56
N CYS A 142 0.97 11.73 8.48
CA CYS A 142 0.84 10.82 7.37
C CYS A 142 1.22 11.63 6.13
N ASN A 143 2.52 11.81 5.90
CA ASN A 143 2.97 12.55 4.73
C ASN A 143 3.16 11.58 3.57
N TYR A 144 2.11 11.45 2.74
CA TYR A 144 2.09 10.62 1.54
C TYR A 144 3.10 11.04 0.46
N GLY A 145 3.71 12.21 0.60
CA GLY A 145 4.82 12.69 -0.24
C GLY A 145 6.15 12.71 0.49
N LEU A 146 6.31 11.95 1.60
CA LEU A 146 7.52 12.02 2.41
C LEU A 146 8.77 11.70 1.59
N ILE A 147 8.84 10.54 0.94
CA ILE A 147 9.97 10.20 0.07
C ILE A 147 9.74 10.91 -1.27
N ALA A 148 10.55 11.94 -1.51
CA ALA A 148 10.48 12.73 -2.74
C ALA A 148 11.29 12.08 -3.87
N ASP A 149 12.47 11.55 -3.56
CA ASP A 149 13.33 10.86 -4.51
C ASP A 149 14.30 9.90 -3.82
N VAL A 150 14.74 8.87 -4.53
CA VAL A 150 15.79 7.94 -4.10
C VAL A 150 16.76 7.68 -5.23
N ASN A 151 18.04 7.90 -4.95
CA ASN A 151 19.15 7.61 -5.86
C ASN A 151 20.13 6.63 -5.22
N ILE A 152 20.34 5.48 -5.86
CA ILE A 152 21.25 4.41 -5.42
C ILE A 152 22.32 4.20 -6.50
N ASN A 153 23.58 4.34 -6.11
CA ASN A 153 24.73 4.14 -6.97
C ASN A 153 25.13 2.65 -7.05
N PRO A 154 25.85 2.23 -8.10
CA PRO A 154 26.34 0.85 -8.23
C PRO A 154 27.30 0.40 -7.13
N ASP A 155 27.97 1.33 -6.44
CA ASP A 155 28.90 1.07 -5.34
C ASP A 155 28.20 0.86 -3.98
N GLY A 156 26.87 0.91 -3.94
CA GLY A 156 26.06 0.78 -2.72
C GLY A 156 25.81 2.09 -2.00
N THR A 157 26.45 3.18 -2.38
CA THR A 157 26.13 4.50 -1.82
C THR A 157 24.82 5.04 -2.39
N GLY A 158 24.16 5.92 -1.65
CA GLY A 158 22.93 6.54 -2.15
C GLY A 158 22.33 7.58 -1.21
N THR A 159 21.32 8.27 -1.71
CA THR A 159 20.58 9.30 -0.99
C THR A 159 19.08 9.08 -1.14
N MET A 160 18.35 9.31 -0.04
CA MET A 160 16.90 9.42 -0.02
C MET A 160 16.55 10.86 0.35
N THR A 161 15.92 11.58 -0.57
CA THR A 161 15.46 12.95 -0.34
C THR A 161 14.07 12.90 0.27
N LEU A 162 13.91 13.54 1.42
CA LEU A 162 12.65 13.61 2.15
C LEU A 162 12.04 15.00 1.99
N SER A 163 10.72 15.08 1.93
CA SER A 163 9.94 16.33 1.93
C SER A 163 9.21 16.49 3.27
N PRO A 164 9.92 16.82 4.37
CA PRO A 164 9.32 16.91 5.70
C PRO A 164 8.27 18.04 5.79
N ILE A 165 7.31 17.89 6.69
CA ILE A 165 6.30 18.93 6.93
C ILE A 165 6.92 20.03 7.81
N GLN A 166 6.84 21.27 7.34
CA GLN A 166 7.39 22.43 8.06
C GLN A 166 6.82 22.51 9.49
N GLY A 167 7.72 22.73 10.46
CA GLY A 167 7.36 22.85 11.88
C GLY A 167 7.38 21.54 12.68
N ARG A 168 7.54 20.38 12.03
CA ARG A 168 7.76 19.11 12.74
C ARG A 168 9.21 18.97 13.18
N ARG A 169 9.42 18.64 14.45
CA ARG A 169 10.76 18.47 15.03
C ARG A 169 11.31 17.08 14.69
N GLY A 170 12.58 17.04 14.28
CA GLY A 170 13.32 15.78 14.08
C GLY A 170 13.22 15.17 12.69
N GLU A 171 12.33 15.68 11.82
CA GLU A 171 12.31 15.25 10.42
C GLU A 171 13.52 15.85 9.69
N VAL A 172 14.34 14.99 9.07
CA VAL A 172 15.53 15.39 8.31
C VAL A 172 15.20 15.44 6.81
N PRO A 173 15.79 16.36 6.03
CA PRO A 173 15.48 16.50 4.60
C PRO A 173 16.16 15.45 3.71
N GLN A 174 17.15 14.73 4.23
CA GLN A 174 17.92 13.75 3.47
C GLN A 174 18.44 12.65 4.38
N LEU A 175 18.45 11.43 3.85
CA LEU A 175 19.14 10.28 4.41
C LEU A 175 20.19 9.75 3.42
N ARG A 176 21.19 9.05 3.94
CA ARG A 176 22.32 8.48 3.22
C ARG A 176 22.47 7.00 3.55
N THR A 177 22.91 6.24 2.56
CA THR A 177 23.20 4.82 2.68
C THR A 177 24.59 4.50 2.11
N ARG A 178 25.16 3.38 2.55
CA ARG A 178 26.39 2.77 2.02
C ARG A 178 26.18 1.29 1.65
N ASP A 179 24.93 0.83 1.66
CA ASP A 179 24.57 -0.57 1.47
C ASP A 179 23.28 -0.75 0.66
N PHE A 180 23.14 0.05 -0.41
CA PHE A 180 22.01 0.07 -1.34
C PHE A 180 20.68 0.49 -0.68
N GLY A 181 20.72 1.14 0.47
CA GLY A 181 19.51 1.58 1.18
C GLY A 181 18.90 0.49 2.07
N ARG A 182 19.67 -0.55 2.41
CA ARG A 182 19.26 -1.49 3.45
C ARG A 182 19.25 -0.83 4.82
N HIS A 183 20.20 0.10 5.03
CA HIS A 183 20.22 0.99 6.18
C HIS A 183 20.35 2.44 5.72
N TRP A 184 19.71 3.32 6.48
CA TRP A 184 19.70 4.76 6.26
C TRP A 184 20.21 5.49 7.50
N SER A 185 20.97 6.56 7.25
CA SER A 185 21.57 7.42 8.27
C SER A 185 21.47 8.87 7.86
N VAL A 186 21.54 9.80 8.81
CA VAL A 186 21.59 11.25 8.56
C VAL A 186 22.97 11.67 8.08
#